data_AF-A0A256ZGY5-F1
#
_entry.id   AF-A0A256ZGY5-F1
#
_cell.length_a   1.000
_cell.length_b   1.000
_cell.length_c   1.000
_cell.angle_alpha   90.00
_cell.angle_beta   90.00
_cell.angle_gamma   90.00
#
_symmetry.space_group_name_H-M   'P 1'
#
loop_
_entity.id
_entity.type
_entity.pdbx_description
1 polymer ?
#
loop_
_entity_poly.entity_id
_entity_poly.type
_entity_poly.pdbx_seq_one_letter_code
_entity_poly.pdbx_strand_id
1 'polypeptide(L)'
;MRGGFVLAEVDIKSLGSGVREVVEEVVKELTSSGVSEGCVKVFKYPFIPVRIQHIVNELGREGFTVAETLVIDGVLYVVATKRGDKDLKLAVDYGRGRP
;
A
#
# COMPACT_ATOMS: atom_id res chain seq x y z
N MET A 1 -23.69 9.19 -14.57
CA MET A 1 -22.28 9.35 -14.98
C MET A 1 -21.40 8.66 -13.94
N ARG A 2 -20.85 7.47 -14.22
CA ARG A 2 -19.90 6.78 -13.33
C ARG A 2 -18.49 7.03 -13.87
N GLY A 3 -17.96 8.22 -13.62
CA GLY A 3 -16.53 8.47 -13.74
C GLY A 3 -15.87 8.01 -12.45
N GLY A 4 -15.76 6.69 -12.26
CA GLY A 4 -14.98 6.15 -11.16
C GLY A 4 -13.52 6.46 -11.43
N PHE A 5 -12.89 7.24 -10.58
CA PHE A 5 -11.45 7.39 -10.65
C PHE A 5 -10.81 6.07 -10.25
N VAL A 6 -9.97 5.54 -11.12
CA VAL A 6 -9.40 4.18 -11.02
C VAL A 6 -8.05 4.25 -10.35
N LEU A 7 -7.82 3.36 -9.39
CA LEU A 7 -6.52 3.12 -8.81
C LEU A 7 -5.59 2.51 -9.86
N ALA A 8 -4.44 3.13 -10.12
CA ALA A 8 -3.52 2.66 -11.16
C ALA A 8 -2.23 2.10 -10.54
N GLU A 9 -1.86 0.86 -10.86
CA GLU A 9 -0.54 0.33 -10.54
C GLU A 9 0.55 1.15 -11.25
N VAL A 10 1.63 1.47 -10.54
CA VAL A 10 2.75 2.23 -11.08
C VAL A 10 4.08 1.53 -10.79
N ASP A 11 4.99 1.58 -11.75
CA ASP A 11 6.38 1.18 -11.53
C ASP A 11 7.09 2.27 -10.72
N ILE A 12 7.74 1.88 -9.62
CA ILE A 12 8.54 2.76 -8.76
C ILE A 12 9.59 3.53 -9.58
N LYS A 13 10.17 2.89 -10.61
CA LYS A 13 11.19 3.51 -11.47
C LYS A 13 10.64 4.65 -12.33
N SER A 14 9.32 4.71 -12.53
CA SER A 14 8.64 5.76 -13.28
C SER A 14 8.28 6.99 -12.43
N LEU A 15 8.49 6.93 -11.11
CA LEU A 15 8.19 8.01 -10.18
C LEU A 15 9.30 9.08 -10.19
N GLY A 16 8.94 10.33 -9.90
CA GLY A 16 9.91 11.40 -9.68
C GLY A 16 10.81 11.10 -8.47
N SER A 17 12.05 11.60 -8.47
CA SER A 17 13.09 11.22 -7.50
C SER A 17 12.63 11.33 -6.03
N GLY A 18 11.99 12.43 -5.64
CA GLY A 18 11.52 12.62 -4.26
C GLY A 18 10.43 11.61 -3.84
N VAL A 19 9.45 11.34 -4.71
CA VAL A 19 8.43 10.31 -4.45
C VAL A 19 9.07 8.93 -4.40
N ARG A 20 9.98 8.67 -5.35
CA ARG A 20 10.67 7.39 -5.48
C ARG A 20 11.47 7.04 -4.22
N GLU A 21 12.25 7.99 -3.70
CA GLU A 21 13.05 7.78 -2.48
C GLU A 21 12.18 7.38 -1.28
N VAL A 22 11.08 8.10 -1.05
CA VAL A 22 10.13 7.79 0.04
C VAL A 22 9.48 6.42 -0.15
N VAL A 23 9.05 6.10 -1.37
CA VAL A 23 8.44 4.80 -1.68
C VAL A 23 9.46 3.66 -1.54
N GLU A 24 10.70 3.85 -1.98
CA GLU A 24 11.77 2.86 -1.84
C GLU A 24 12.14 2.63 -0.36
N GLU A 25 12.07 3.66 0.49
CA GLU A 25 12.26 3.53 1.93
C GLU A 25 11.17 2.63 2.55
N VAL A 26 9.90 2.88 2.25
CA VAL A 26 8.78 2.03 2.70
C VAL A 26 8.92 0.59 2.20
N VAL A 27 9.27 0.41 0.93
CA VAL A 27 9.50 -0.93 0.34
C VAL A 27 10.63 -1.63 1.08
N LYS A 28 11.73 -0.93 1.39
CA LYS A 28 12.87 -1.47 2.14
C LYS A 28 12.48 -1.86 3.57
N GLU A 29 11.65 -1.07 4.24
CA GLU A 29 11.13 -1.41 5.57
C GLU A 29 10.27 -2.67 5.53
N LEU A 30 9.36 -2.77 4.55
CA LEU A 30 8.52 -3.94 4.35
C LEU A 30 9.36 -5.19 4.07
N THR A 31 10.35 -5.11 3.18
CA THR A 31 11.22 -6.24 2.83
C THR A 31 12.13 -6.65 3.99
N SER A 32 12.69 -5.69 4.73
CA SER A 32 13.47 -5.97 5.94
C SER A 32 12.64 -6.67 7.02
N SER A 33 11.34 -6.37 7.05
CA SER A 33 10.38 -7.01 7.93
C SER A 33 9.89 -8.38 7.42
N GLY A 34 10.44 -8.86 6.29
CA GLY A 34 10.19 -10.19 5.73
C GLY A 34 9.10 -10.26 4.66
N VAL A 35 8.70 -9.15 4.04
CA VAL A 35 7.88 -9.17 2.81
C VAL A 35 8.79 -9.48 1.62
N SER A 36 8.37 -10.35 0.72
CA SER A 36 9.08 -10.58 -0.54
C SER A 36 8.94 -9.34 -1.43
N GLU A 37 10.03 -8.83 -2.00
CA GLU A 37 10.00 -7.62 -2.85
C GLU A 37 8.98 -7.71 -3.99
N GLY A 38 8.88 -8.88 -4.64
CA GLY A 38 7.89 -9.13 -5.70
C GLY A 38 6.43 -9.18 -5.24
N CYS A 39 6.18 -9.15 -3.93
CA CYS A 39 4.86 -9.07 -3.33
C CYS A 39 4.43 -7.64 -2.99
N VAL A 40 5.31 -6.64 -3.14
CA VAL A 40 4.99 -5.24 -2.94
C VAL A 40 4.55 -4.61 -4.25
N LYS A 41 3.44 -3.88 -4.21
CA LYS A 41 2.88 -3.13 -5.32
C LYS A 41 2.60 -1.70 -4.90
N VAL A 42 2.80 -0.77 -5.82
CA VAL A 42 2.55 0.66 -5.58
C VAL A 42 1.45 1.10 -6.53
N PHE A 43 0.46 1.77 -5.95
CA PHE A 43 -0.67 2.29 -6.67
C PHE A 43 -0.71 3.80 -6.54
N LYS A 44 -1.12 4.49 -7.60
CA LYS A 44 -1.28 5.94 -7.65
C LYS A 44 -2.75 6.28 -7.77
N TYR A 45 -3.16 7.30 -7.03
CA TYR A 45 -4.49 7.89 -7.10
C TYR A 45 -4.36 9.42 -7.21
N PRO A 46 -4.94 10.04 -8.25
CA PRO A 46 -4.63 11.43 -8.63
C PRO A 46 -5.17 12.52 -7.69
N PHE A 47 -5.90 12.16 -6.64
CA PHE A 47 -6.42 13.08 -5.62
C PHE A 47 -6.50 12.37 -4.28
N ILE A 48 -6.72 13.11 -3.21
CA ILE A 48 -6.86 12.54 -1.87
C ILE A 48 -8.36 12.30 -1.62
N PRO A 49 -8.81 11.04 -1.51
CA PRO A 49 -10.20 10.76 -1.22
C PRO A 49 -10.54 11.12 0.23
N VAL A 50 -11.74 11.63 0.46
CA VAL A 50 -12.27 11.86 1.82
C VAL A 50 -12.36 10.56 2.63
N ARG A 51 -12.59 9.42 1.95
CA ARG A 51 -12.69 8.10 2.56
C ARG A 51 -11.85 7.08 1.80
N ILE A 52 -10.82 6.52 2.44
CA ILE A 52 -9.95 5.53 1.82
C ILE A 52 -10.56 4.12 1.74
N GLN A 53 -11.66 3.87 2.45
CA GLN A 53 -12.28 2.53 2.57
C GLN A 53 -12.62 1.90 1.22
N HIS A 54 -12.98 2.69 0.21
CA HIS A 54 -13.26 2.15 -1.12
C HIS A 54 -11.98 1.59 -1.78
N ILE A 55 -10.84 2.28 -1.67
CA ILE A 55 -9.53 1.82 -2.17
C ILE A 55 -9.11 0.54 -1.43
N VAL A 56 -9.26 0.52 -0.11
CA VAL A 56 -8.94 -0.66 0.71
C VAL A 56 -9.80 -1.86 0.28
N ASN A 57 -11.09 -1.64 0.03
CA ASN A 57 -12.00 -2.70 -0.42
C ASN A 57 -11.68 -3.20 -1.83
N GLU A 58 -11.30 -2.29 -2.74
CA GLU A 58 -10.92 -2.60 -4.12
C GLU A 58 -9.65 -3.46 -4.14
N LEU A 59 -8.58 -2.99 -3.50
CA LEU A 59 -7.34 -3.74 -3.32
C LEU A 59 -7.56 -5.07 -2.58
N GLY A 60 -8.41 -5.06 -1.55
CA GLY A 60 -8.77 -6.25 -0.78
C GLY A 60 -9.47 -7.33 -1.61
N ARG A 61 -10.24 -6.95 -2.64
CA ARG A 61 -10.86 -7.89 -3.60
C ARG A 61 -9.85 -8.44 -4.59
N GLU A 62 -8.83 -7.67 -4.93
CA GLU A 62 -7.73 -8.07 -5.80
C GLU A 62 -6.66 -8.90 -5.09
N GLY A 63 -6.84 -9.15 -3.79
CA GLY A 63 -5.92 -9.96 -3.00
C GLY A 63 -4.70 -9.18 -2.53
N PHE A 64 -4.85 -7.87 -2.30
CA PHE A 64 -3.85 -7.03 -1.68
C PHE A 64 -4.28 -6.56 -0.29
N THR A 65 -3.29 -6.29 0.56
CA THR A 65 -3.43 -5.64 1.86
C THR A 65 -2.67 -4.32 1.80
N VAL A 66 -3.32 -3.22 2.17
CA VAL A 66 -2.66 -1.91 2.23
C VAL A 66 -1.65 -1.94 3.36
N ALA A 67 -0.38 -1.68 3.05
CA ALA A 67 0.69 -1.57 4.03
C ALA A 67 0.86 -0.12 4.48
N GLU A 68 0.90 0.81 3.52
CA GLU A 68 1.10 2.22 3.81
C GLU A 68 0.46 3.11 2.75
N THR A 69 0.12 4.33 3.15
CA THR A 69 -0.50 5.35 2.29
C THR A 69 0.28 6.64 2.43
N LEU A 70 0.77 7.17 1.31
CA LEU A 70 1.61 8.37 1.26
C LEU A 70 0.89 9.45 0.46
N VAL A 71 0.92 10.69 0.94
CA VAL A 71 0.39 11.85 0.21
C VAL A 71 1.54 12.77 -0.13
N ILE A 72 1.84 12.90 -1.42
CA ILE A 72 2.96 13.71 -1.91
C ILE A 72 2.44 14.58 -3.06
N ASP A 73 2.61 15.89 -2.95
CA ASP A 73 2.14 16.89 -3.93
C ASP A 73 0.65 16.76 -4.32
N GLY A 74 -0.19 16.42 -3.33
CA GLY A 74 -1.64 16.26 -3.54
C GLY A 74 -2.05 14.94 -4.22
N VAL A 75 -1.09 14.06 -4.48
CA VAL A 75 -1.32 12.72 -5.04
C VAL A 75 -1.24 11.69 -3.91
N LEU A 76 -2.17 10.74 -3.90
CA LEU A 76 -2.15 9.61 -2.99
C LEU A 76 -1.39 8.45 -3.66
N TYR A 77 -0.40 7.92 -2.96
CA TYR A 77 0.29 6.68 -3.27
C TYR A 77 -0.07 5.63 -2.24
N VAL A 78 -0.38 4.42 -2.68
CA VAL A 78 -0.75 3.31 -1.81
C VAL A 78 0.25 2.19 -2.04
N VAL A 79 1.02 1.87 -1.01
CA VAL A 79 1.91 0.71 -0.99
C VAL A 79 1.11 -0.45 -0.43
N ALA A 80 0.96 -1.51 -1.22
CA ALA A 80 0.18 -2.68 -0.86
C ALA A 80 1.01 -3.95 -1.01
N THR A 81 0.70 -4.96 -0.20
CA THR A 81 1.34 -6.27 -0.24
C THR A 81 0.35 -7.33 -0.69
N LYS A 82 0.81 -8.33 -1.43
CA LYS A 82 -0.05 -9.45 -1.85
C LYS A 82 -0.44 -10.31 -0.63
N ARG A 83 -1.73 -10.61 -0.52
CA ARG A 83 -2.31 -11.46 0.52
C ARG A 83 -1.63 -12.84 0.50
N GLY A 84 -1.15 -13.28 1.65
CA GLY A 84 -0.42 -14.54 1.82
C GLY A 84 1.09 -14.43 2.05
N ASP A 85 1.74 -13.31 1.71
CA ASP A 85 3.16 -13.12 2.01
C ASP A 85 3.40 -12.66 3.46
N LYS A 86 2.40 -11.99 4.07
CA LYS A 86 2.47 -11.51 5.46
C LYS A 86 1.20 -11.55 6.30
N ASP A 87 0.11 -12.14 5.82
CA ASP A 87 -1.08 -12.37 6.67
C ASP A 87 -0.75 -13.18 7.94
N LEU A 88 0.38 -13.90 7.97
CA LEU A 88 0.93 -14.60 9.14
C LEU A 88 1.88 -13.77 10.03
N LYS A 89 2.32 -12.57 9.65
CA LYS A 89 3.32 -11.77 10.41
C LYS A 89 2.91 -10.34 10.75
N LEU A 90 1.86 -9.80 10.12
CA LEU A 90 1.28 -8.49 10.50
C LEU A 90 0.14 -8.61 11.51
N ALA A 91 -0.32 -9.83 11.81
CA ALA A 91 -1.11 -10.08 13.01
C ALA A 91 -0.18 -9.85 14.21
N VAL A 92 -0.18 -8.62 14.73
CA VAL A 92 0.31 -8.38 16.08
C VAL A 92 -0.55 -9.27 16.96
N ASP A 93 0.05 -10.33 17.53
CA ASP A 93 -0.54 -11.06 18.63
C ASP A 93 -0.69 -10.05 19.78
N TYR A 94 -1.84 -9.38 19.84
CA TYR A 94 -2.38 -8.95 21.11
C TYR A 94 -2.77 -10.23 21.85
N GLY A 95 -1.73 -10.96 22.31
CA GLY A 95 -1.87 -11.92 23.37
C GLY A 95 -2.66 -11.22 24.44
N ARG A 96 -3.87 -11.73 24.69
CA ARG A 96 -4.75 -11.27 25.76
C ARG A 96 -4.04 -11.55 27.08
N GLY A 97 -3.08 -10.70 27.44
CA GLY A 97 -2.67 -10.49 28.81
C GLY A 97 -3.83 -9.78 29.50
N ARG A 98 -4.82 -10.57 29.92
CA ARG A 98 -5.59 -10.18 31.10
C ARG A 98 -4.77 -10.61 32.31
N PRO A 99 -4.71 -9.78 33.37
CA PRO A 99 -4.05 -10.15 34.62
C PRO A 99 -4.64 -11.43 35.22
#